data_AF-A0A3M0WKG8-F1
#
_entry.id   AF-A0A3M0WKG8-F1
#
_cell.length_a   1.000
_cell.length_b   1.000
_cell.length_c   1.000
_cell.angle_alpha   90.00
_cell.angle_beta   90.00
_cell.angle_gamma   90.00
#
_symmetry.space_group_name_H-M   'P 1'
#
loop_
_entity.id
_entity.type
_entity.pdbx_description
1 polymer ?
#
loop_
_entity_poly.entity_id
_entity_poly.type
_entity_poly.pdbx_seq_one_letter_code
_entity_poly.pdbx_strand_id
1 'polypeptide(L)' 'AELGLKGFTLPMKGSCKNHGSGGAIVLQQWDGEKFNVISDPIPPMAEKVRAMLEEAAEKYIADKPDWQTQKCEG' A
#
# COMPACT_ATOMS: atom_id res chain seq x y z
N ALA A 1 -13.48 17.76 -4.50
CA ALA A 1 -12.60 17.68 -3.31
C ALA A 1 -13.35 18.17 -2.06
N GLU A 2 -14.54 17.63 -1.81
CA GLU A 2 -15.45 18.12 -0.75
C GLU A 2 -15.02 17.69 0.66
N LEU A 3 -14.27 16.59 0.80
CA LEU A 3 -13.81 16.09 2.10
C LEU A 3 -12.53 16.77 2.63
N GLY A 4 -11.99 17.77 1.93
CA GLY A 4 -10.78 18.50 2.38
C GLY A 4 -9.46 17.70 2.32
N LEU A 5 -9.45 16.48 1.78
CA LEU A 5 -8.28 15.58 1.79
C LEU A 5 -7.23 15.87 0.69
N LYS A 6 -7.29 17.03 0.03
CA LYS A 6 -6.35 17.34 -1.06
C LYS A 6 -4.93 17.45 -0.47
N GLY A 7 -4.01 16.62 -0.96
CA GLY A 7 -2.62 16.58 -0.49
C GLY A 7 -2.42 15.81 0.82
N PHE A 8 -3.47 15.22 1.40
CA PHE A 8 -3.36 14.41 2.60
C PHE A 8 -2.73 13.03 2.33
N THR A 9 -3.06 12.43 1.19
CA THR A 9 -2.48 11.16 0.76
C THR A 9 -1.58 11.36 -0.46
N LEU A 10 -0.62 10.45 -0.63
CA LEU A 10 0.03 10.26 -1.91
C LEU A 10 -0.99 9.71 -2.93
N PRO A 11 -0.71 9.80 -4.25
CA PRO A 11 -1.54 9.18 -5.27
C PRO A 11 -1.73 7.69 -4.97
N MET A 12 -2.98 7.25 -4.82
CA MET A 12 -3.32 5.87 -4.55
C MET A 12 -3.85 5.21 -5.83
N LYS A 13 -3.31 4.05 -6.20
CA LYS A 13 -3.83 3.26 -7.31
C LYS A 13 -3.84 1.78 -6.98
N GLY A 14 -5.01 1.28 -6.59
CA GLY A 14 -5.27 -0.15 -6.43
C GLY A 14 -5.76 -0.80 -7.72
N SER A 15 -5.62 -2.12 -7.79
CA SER A 15 -6.20 -3.00 -8.82
C SER A 15 -6.50 -4.36 -8.21
N CYS A 16 -7.26 -5.21 -8.91
CA CYS A 16 -7.52 -6.56 -8.39
C CYS A 16 -6.23 -7.40 -8.23
N LYS A 17 -5.24 -7.23 -9.10
CA LYS A 17 -3.92 -7.92 -8.97
C LYS A 17 -3.03 -7.30 -7.88
N ASN A 18 -3.34 -6.09 -7.44
CA ASN A 18 -2.62 -5.38 -6.38
C ASN A 18 -3.58 -4.47 -5.61
N HIS A 19 -4.16 -4.99 -4.54
CA HIS A 19 -5.13 -4.28 -3.70
C HIS A 19 -4.49 -3.14 -2.88
N GLY A 20 -3.16 -3.01 -2.92
CA GLY A 20 -2.43 -1.93 -2.26
C GLY A 20 -2.51 -0.61 -3.03
N SER A 21 -2.11 0.47 -2.37
CA SER A 21 -2.19 1.84 -2.91
C SER A 21 -1.00 2.26 -3.78
N GLY A 22 0.03 1.43 -3.90
CA GLY A 22 1.35 1.79 -4.45
C GLY A 22 2.44 1.90 -3.38
N GLY A 23 2.06 2.08 -2.11
CA GLY A 23 2.91 1.81 -0.94
C GLY A 23 4.05 2.80 -0.69
N ALA A 24 4.09 3.94 -1.35
CA ALA A 24 5.06 4.98 -1.04
C ALA A 24 4.77 5.61 0.32
N ILE A 25 5.83 6.03 1.02
CA ILE A 25 5.75 6.72 2.30
C ILE A 25 6.39 8.10 2.21
N VAL A 26 6.11 8.97 3.19
CA VAL A 26 6.88 10.18 3.44
C VAL A 26 7.37 10.17 4.87
N LEU A 27 8.51 10.81 5.12
CA LEU A 27 8.99 11.05 6.47
C LEU A 27 8.40 12.36 6.97
N GLN A 28 7.81 12.30 8.16
CA GLN A 28 7.30 13.47 8.86
C GLN A 28 8.12 13.69 10.13
N GLN A 29 8.46 14.95 10.40
CA GLN A 29 9.20 15.35 11.60
C GLN A 29 8.38 16.36 12.41
N TRP A 30 8.34 16.13 13.72
CA TRP A 30 7.75 17.05 14.69
C TRP A 30 8.70 18.23 14.94
N ASP A 31 8.22 19.46 14.82
CA ASP A 31 9.01 20.68 15.06
C ASP A 31 8.78 21.31 16.45
N GLY A 32 7.85 20.76 17.24
CA GLY A 32 7.41 21.35 18.52
C GLY A 32 5.94 21.77 18.52
N GLU A 33 5.35 22.01 17.35
CA GLU A 33 3.97 22.48 17.18
C GLU A 33 3.17 21.65 16.17
N LYS A 34 3.82 21.15 15.12
CA LYS A 34 3.19 20.36 14.05
C LYS A 34 4.15 19.32 13.46
N PHE A 35 3.56 18.35 12.75
CA PHE A 35 4.32 17.45 11.88
C PHE A 35 4.49 18.08 10.50
N ASN A 36 5.73 18.13 10.04
CA ASN A 36 6.07 18.59 8.69
C ASN A 36 6.58 17.42 7.87
N VAL A 37 6.16 17.34 6.61
CA VAL A 37 6.75 16.40 5.64
C VAL A 37 8.14 16.92 5.27
N ILE A 38 9.17 16.09 5.47
CA ILE A 38 10.58 16.46 5.27
C ILE A 38 11.28 15.63 4.20
N SER A 39 10.54 14.79 3.48
CA SER A 39 11.08 13.96 2.41
C SER A 39 10.21 14.03 1.16
N ASP A 40 10.82 13.73 0.02
CA ASP A 40 10.07 13.28 -1.14
C ASP A 40 9.42 11.90 -0.86
N PRO A 41 8.42 11.49 -1.66
CA PRO A 41 7.85 10.15 -1.57
C PRO A 41 8.92 9.07 -1.77
N ILE A 42 9.00 8.14 -0.81
CA ILE A 42 9.93 7.01 -0.82
C ILE A 42 9.15 5.78 -1.29
N PRO A 43 9.48 5.20 -2.47
CA PRO A 43 8.79 4.03 -2.98
C PRO A 43 9.16 2.77 -2.19
N PRO A 44 8.28 1.75 -2.15
CA PRO A 44 8.61 0.47 -1.54
C PRO A 44 9.69 -0.25 -2.34
N MET A 45 10.48 -1.10 -1.67
CA MET A 45 11.43 -2.02 -2.32
C MET A 45 10.71 -3.21 -2.96
N ALA A 46 9.73 -2.93 -3.84
CA ALA A 46 8.83 -3.94 -4.41
C ALA A 46 9.58 -5.11 -5.04
N GLU A 47 10.66 -4.84 -5.78
CA GLU A 47 11.49 -5.87 -6.42
C GLU A 47 12.10 -6.88 -5.43
N LYS A 48 12.31 -6.47 -4.17
CA LYS A 48 12.88 -7.34 -3.12
C LYS A 48 11.82 -8.09 -2.32
N VAL A 49 10.64 -7.49 -2.14
CA VAL A 49 9.62 -8.01 -1.23
C VAL A 49 8.45 -8.69 -1.94
N ARG A 50 8.34 -8.55 -3.27
CA ARG A 50 7.18 -9.07 -4.01
C ARG A 50 7.04 -10.59 -3.90
N ALA A 51 8.13 -11.32 -4.03
CA ALA A 51 8.12 -12.78 -3.91
C ALA A 51 7.63 -13.24 -2.53
N MET A 52 8.06 -12.55 -1.46
CA MET A 52 7.63 -12.86 -0.09
C MET A 52 6.12 -12.61 0.11
N LEU A 53 5.58 -11.57 -0.52
CA LEU A 53 4.14 -11.27 -0.48
C LEU A 53 3.32 -12.33 -1.21
N GLU A 54 3.80 -12.79 -2.37
CA GLU A 54 3.13 -13.83 -3.17
C GLU A 54 3.16 -15.18 -2.45
N GLU A 55 4.31 -15.58 -1.90
CA GLU A 55 4.45 -16.79 -1.07
C GLU A 55 3.52 -16.76 0.14
N ALA A 56 3.44 -15.63 0.84
CA ALA A 56 2.54 -15.47 1.99
C ALA A 56 1.06 -15.56 1.58
N ALA A 57 0.69 -15.01 0.42
CA ALA A 57 -0.67 -15.09 -0.10
C ALA A 57 -1.04 -16.53 -0.49
N GLU A 58 -0.13 -17.26 -1.14
CA GLU A 58 -0.33 -18.68 -1.49
C GLU A 58 -0.47 -19.54 -0.23
N LYS A 59 0.43 -19.36 0.74
CA LYS A 59 0.37 -20.07 2.02
C LYS A 59 -0.95 -19.82 2.75
N TYR A 60 -1.44 -18.59 2.76
CA TYR A 60 -2.70 -18.25 3.40
C TYR A 60 -3.89 -19.02 2.80
N ILE A 61 -3.95 -19.14 1.46
CA ILE A 61 -5.02 -19.90 0.79
C ILE A 61 -4.87 -21.40 1.03
N ALA A 62 -3.64 -21.93 1.05
CA ALA A 62 -3.39 -23.33 1.37
C ALA A 62 -3.86 -23.69 2.80
N ASP A 63 -3.62 -22.79 3.77
CA ASP A 63 -4.04 -22.95 5.16
C ASP A 63 -5.56 -22.73 5.35
N LYS A 64 -6.23 -22.09 4.39
CA LYS A 64 -7.66 -21.71 4.44
C LYS A 64 -8.37 -22.11 3.15
N PRO A 65 -8.59 -23.42 2.90
CA PRO A 65 -9.15 -23.91 1.63
C PRO A 65 -10.57 -23.39 1.34
N ASP A 66 -11.35 -23.06 2.37
CA ASP A 66 -12.71 -22.51 2.22
C ASP A 66 -12.75 -20.98 2.06
N TRP A 67 -11.59 -20.32 2.02
CA TRP A 67 -11.52 -18.88 1.85
C TRP A 67 -12.12 -18.45 0.51
N GLN A 68 -13.04 -17.49 0.56
CA GLN A 68 -13.66 -16.95 -0.65
C GLN A 68 -12.62 -16.14 -1.43
N THR A 69 -12.22 -16.67 -2.59
CA THR A 69 -11.30 -16.00 -3.50
C THR A 69 -12.05 -15.13 -4.49
N GLN A 70 -11.37 -14.11 -4.99
CA GLN A 70 -11.88 -13.21 -6.02
C GLN A 70 -11.24 -13.55 -7.37
N LYS A 71 -12.05 -13.55 -8.43
CA LYS A 71 -11.53 -13.59 -9.80
C LYS A 71 -11.25 -12.16 -10.24
N CYS A 72 -9.99 -11.88 -10.50
CA CYS A 72 -9.61 -10.61 -11.08
C CYS A 72 -9.91 -10.60 -12.57
N GLU A 73 -10.91 -9.82 -12.98
CA GLU A 73 -11.15 -9.49 -14.38
C GLU A 73 -10.29 -8.26 -14.74
N GLY A 74 -9.60 -8.36 -15.88
CA GLY A 74 -8.65 -7.35 -16.34
C GLY A 74 -7.67 -7.91 -17.35
#